data_AF-A0A3D9FQ41-F1
#
_entry.id   AF-A0A3D9FQ41-F1
#
_cell.length_a   1.000
_cell.length_b   1.000
_cell.length_c   1.000
_cell.angle_alpha   90.00
_cell.angle_beta   90.00
_cell.angle_gamma   90.00
#
_symmetry.space_group_name_H-M   'P 1'
#
loop_
_entity.id
_entity.type
_entity.pdbx_description
1 polymer ?
#
loop_
_entity_poly.entity_id
_entity_poly.type
_entity_poly.pdbx_seq_one_letter_code
_entity_poly.pdbx_strand_id
1 'polypeptide(L)'
;MHSPKIKLIKKVLFVSILMLFVIYALREIVYKPYMWQKAMHTPEHRLQMGSFVFSKQDVSSSTQSGNYNYLIFKVIEINGDYVRLSPVRKLLEKKQPKTSDSSFTRETYRSLKLNINKLEVAGIHHEDLHKIKTNFTLNDYLLEKYPSLKKSQYYYEEVSPNEKNINIPSKYFKLVYSKEKIIEKRKLIPYRITDSETPELAKELSQKASFILN
;
A
#
# COMPACT_ATOMS: atom_id res chain seq x y z
N MET A 1 17.16 -9.58 55.03
CA MET A 1 16.76 -10.97 54.73
C MET A 1 16.05 -11.02 53.37
N HIS A 2 16.71 -11.51 52.31
CA HIS A 2 16.06 -11.70 51.01
C HIS A 2 15.53 -13.12 50.91
N SER A 3 14.20 -13.27 50.88
CA SER A 3 13.53 -14.58 50.88
C SER A 3 13.87 -15.37 49.61
N PRO A 4 14.32 -16.64 49.70
CA PRO A 4 14.67 -17.47 48.55
C PRO A 4 13.50 -17.66 47.56
N LYS A 5 12.25 -17.57 48.04
CA LYS A 5 11.04 -17.60 47.21
C LYS A 5 10.97 -16.43 46.22
N ILE A 6 11.42 -15.23 46.60
CA ILE A 6 11.42 -14.05 45.72
C ILE A 6 12.42 -14.22 44.58
N LYS A 7 13.58 -14.85 44.85
CA LYS A 7 14.60 -15.13 43.82
C LYS A 7 14.11 -16.17 42.80
N LEU A 8 13.33 -17.16 43.25
CA LEU A 8 12.71 -18.16 42.38
C LEU A 8 11.62 -17.55 41.48
N ILE A 9 10.73 -16.72 42.04
CA ILE A 9 9.67 -16.03 41.28
C ILE A 9 10.27 -15.12 40.19
N LYS A 10 11.34 -14.37 40.52
CA LYS A 10 12.05 -13.52 39.55
C LYS A 10 12.67 -14.33 38.40
N LYS A 11 13.23 -15.51 38.68
CA LYS A 11 13.77 -16.41 37.64
C LYS A 11 12.67 -16.94 36.71
N VAL A 12 11.54 -17.37 37.27
CA VAL A 12 10.40 -17.86 36.47
C VAL A 12 9.83 -16.75 35.58
N LEU A 13 9.67 -15.53 36.12
CA LEU A 13 9.21 -14.38 35.35
C LEU A 13 10.17 -14.02 34.21
N PHE A 14 11.48 -14.02 34.48
CA PHE A 14 12.50 -13.75 33.46
C PHE A 14 12.49 -14.78 32.34
N VAL A 15 12.41 -16.08 32.68
CA VAL A 15 12.33 -17.16 31.68
C VAL A 15 11.04 -17.04 30.86
N SER A 16 9.91 -16.70 31.47
CA SER A 16 8.64 -16.47 30.77
C SER A 16 8.72 -15.31 29.78
N ILE A 17 9.29 -14.17 30.20
CA ILE A 17 9.49 -13.00 29.31
C ILE A 17 10.43 -13.35 28.16
N LEU A 18 11.52 -14.07 28.44
CA LEU A 18 12.46 -14.50 27.42
C LEU A 18 11.79 -15.43 26.40
N MET A 19 10.95 -16.37 26.88
CA MET A 19 10.21 -17.28 26.01
C MET A 19 9.21 -16.53 25.11
N LEU A 20 8.51 -15.53 25.64
CA LEU A 20 7.64 -14.66 24.85
C LEU A 20 8.42 -13.89 23.77
N PHE A 21 9.62 -13.40 24.10
CA PHE A 21 10.49 -12.72 23.15
C PHE A 21 10.95 -13.64 22.02
N VAL A 22 11.34 -14.89 22.35
CA VAL A 22 11.71 -15.91 21.36
C VAL A 22 10.54 -16.23 20.43
N ILE A 23 9.34 -16.46 20.98
CA ILE A 23 8.12 -16.72 20.18
C ILE A 23 7.80 -15.54 19.26
N TYR A 24 7.91 -14.31 19.77
CA TYR A 24 7.69 -13.10 18.99
C TYR A 24 8.70 -12.98 17.85
N ALA A 25 9.99 -13.18 18.13
CA ALA A 25 11.06 -13.14 17.12
C ALA A 25 10.85 -14.21 16.04
N LEU A 26 10.55 -15.45 16.41
CA LEU A 26 10.22 -16.54 15.46
C LEU A 26 9.03 -16.17 14.56
N ARG A 27 7.99 -15.58 15.14
CA ARG A 27 6.81 -15.15 14.39
C ARG A 27 7.14 -14.07 13.36
N GLU A 28 7.91 -13.05 13.74
CA GLU A 28 8.24 -11.93 12.85
C GLU A 28 9.30 -12.29 11.80
N ILE A 29 10.33 -13.05 12.17
CA ILE A 29 11.49 -13.34 11.32
C ILE A 29 11.28 -14.56 10.42
N VAL A 30 10.58 -15.60 10.91
CA VAL A 30 10.44 -16.87 10.18
C VAL A 30 9.03 -17.04 9.63
N TYR A 31 8.03 -17.04 10.50
CA TYR A 31 6.66 -17.40 10.11
C TYR A 31 6.06 -16.41 9.11
N LYS A 32 6.15 -15.10 9.39
CA LYS A 32 5.56 -14.08 8.51
C LYS A 32 6.19 -14.04 7.11
N PRO A 33 7.53 -14.07 6.95
CA PRO A 33 8.15 -14.14 5.63
C PRO A 33 7.80 -15.44 4.89
N TYR A 34 7.78 -16.58 5.58
CA TYR A 34 7.39 -17.85 4.98
C TYR A 34 5.95 -17.82 4.45
N MET A 35 5.00 -17.34 5.25
CA MET A 35 3.60 -17.23 4.82
C MET A 35 3.41 -16.22 3.69
N TRP A 36 4.21 -15.14 3.66
CA TRP A 36 4.22 -14.20 2.54
C TRP A 36 4.67 -14.87 1.25
N GLN A 37 5.81 -15.55 1.29
CA GLN A 37 6.32 -16.30 0.14
C GLN A 37 5.31 -17.33 -0.35
N LYS A 38 4.74 -18.12 0.58
CA LYS A 38 3.69 -19.08 0.24
C LYS A 38 2.49 -18.43 -0.43
N ALA A 39 2.04 -17.27 0.06
CA ALA A 39 0.93 -16.51 -0.53
C ALA A 39 1.27 -16.03 -1.96
N MET A 40 2.49 -15.55 -2.21
CA MET A 40 2.88 -15.11 -3.57
C MET A 40 2.82 -16.23 -4.63
N HIS A 41 2.79 -17.49 -4.21
CA HIS A 41 2.66 -18.64 -5.11
C HIS A 41 1.19 -19.05 -5.36
N THR A 42 0.21 -18.45 -4.68
CA THR A 42 -1.21 -18.75 -4.92
C THR A 42 -1.82 -17.77 -5.93
N PRO A 43 -2.74 -18.21 -6.81
CA PRO A 43 -3.40 -17.33 -7.78
C PRO A 43 -4.16 -16.16 -7.16
N GLU A 44 -4.58 -16.25 -5.91
CA GLU A 44 -5.35 -15.22 -5.20
C GLU A 44 -4.49 -14.07 -4.66
N HIS A 45 -3.21 -14.33 -4.38
CA HIS A 45 -2.32 -13.38 -3.71
C HIS A 45 -1.04 -13.09 -4.50
N ARG A 46 -0.78 -13.81 -5.60
CA ARG A 46 0.35 -13.52 -6.49
C ARG A 46 0.24 -12.10 -7.03
N LEU A 47 1.36 -11.41 -7.12
CA LEU A 47 1.42 -10.09 -7.75
C LEU A 47 1.19 -10.24 -9.26
N GLN A 48 0.14 -9.60 -9.78
CA GLN A 48 -0.20 -9.59 -11.21
C GLN A 48 -0.83 -8.24 -11.61
N MET A 49 -1.06 -8.07 -12.92
CA MET A 49 -1.78 -6.90 -13.42
C MET A 49 -3.18 -6.83 -12.80
N GLY A 50 -3.59 -5.65 -12.34
CA GLY A 50 -4.88 -5.44 -11.68
C GLY A 50 -4.93 -5.86 -10.20
N SER A 51 -3.88 -6.44 -9.61
CA SER A 51 -3.87 -6.73 -8.17
C SER A 51 -4.05 -5.47 -7.32
N PHE A 52 -4.62 -5.63 -6.13
CA PHE A 52 -4.61 -4.63 -5.09
C PHE A 52 -3.46 -4.90 -4.11
N VAL A 53 -2.58 -3.91 -3.92
CA VAL A 53 -1.49 -3.96 -2.95
C VAL A 53 -1.82 -3.08 -1.75
N PHE A 54 -1.92 -3.70 -0.58
CA PHE A 54 -2.22 -3.04 0.68
C PHE A 54 -0.91 -2.72 1.39
N SER A 55 -0.67 -1.46 1.72
CA SER A 55 0.55 -0.98 2.40
C SER A 55 0.26 -0.37 3.76
N LYS A 56 1.27 -0.39 4.62
CA LYS A 56 1.31 0.35 5.88
C LYS A 56 2.64 1.08 5.97
N GLN A 57 2.59 2.38 6.21
CA GLN A 57 3.77 3.22 6.42
C GLN A 57 3.69 3.84 7.81
N ASP A 58 4.78 3.72 8.58
CA ASP A 58 4.93 4.41 9.85
C ASP A 58 5.17 5.90 9.61
N VAL A 59 4.42 6.77 10.30
CA VAL A 59 4.50 8.24 10.14
C VAL A 59 5.50 8.86 11.13
N SER A 60 6.28 8.05 11.87
CA SER A 60 7.03 8.52 13.02
C SER A 60 8.24 9.40 12.67
N SER A 61 8.09 10.71 12.92
CA SER A 61 9.19 11.58 13.36
C SER A 61 8.83 12.56 14.48
N SER A 62 7.57 12.64 15.00
CA SER A 62 7.27 13.67 16.02
C SER A 62 6.10 13.47 17.01
N THR A 63 5.32 12.38 17.03
CA THR A 63 4.24 12.26 18.03
C THR A 63 4.15 10.89 18.68
N GLN A 64 3.92 10.89 20.00
CA GLN A 64 3.85 9.74 20.93
C GLN A 64 2.67 8.78 20.70
N SER A 65 2.12 8.69 19.49
CA SER A 65 1.15 7.67 19.10
C SER A 65 1.50 7.13 17.72
N GLY A 66 1.61 5.81 17.61
CA GLY A 66 1.99 5.10 16.37
C GLY A 66 0.92 5.24 15.28
N ASN A 67 0.90 6.39 14.62
CA ASN A 67 0.03 6.68 13.49
C ASN A 67 0.63 6.03 12.24
N TYR A 68 -0.16 5.14 11.63
CA TYR A 68 0.19 4.48 10.37
C TYR A 68 -0.62 5.12 9.24
N ASN A 69 0.04 5.40 8.13
CA ASN A 69 -0.65 5.65 6.86
C ASN A 69 -1.05 4.30 6.24
N TYR A 70 -2.35 4.09 6.09
CA TYR A 70 -2.91 2.90 5.44
C TYR A 70 -3.18 3.22 3.97
N LEU A 71 -2.41 2.63 3.07
CA LEU A 71 -2.49 2.90 1.64
C LEU A 71 -2.93 1.65 0.90
N ILE A 72 -3.71 1.83 -0.17
CA ILE A 72 -4.13 0.76 -1.07
C ILE A 72 -3.75 1.21 -2.47
N PHE A 73 -3.12 0.32 -3.23
CA PHE A 73 -2.71 0.58 -4.60
C PHE A 73 -3.32 -0.44 -5.54
N LYS A 74 -3.59 -0.04 -6.78
CA LYS A 74 -3.89 -0.91 -7.92
C LYS A 74 -2.61 -1.11 -8.73
N VAL A 75 -2.29 -2.34 -9.11
CA VAL A 75 -1.22 -2.63 -10.08
C VAL A 75 -1.76 -2.31 -11.47
N ILE A 76 -1.14 -1.32 -12.12
CA ILE A 76 -1.59 -0.83 -13.44
C ILE A 76 -0.59 -1.16 -14.56
N GLU A 77 0.64 -1.55 -14.20
CA GLU A 77 1.66 -1.99 -15.16
C GLU A 77 2.67 -2.91 -14.47
N ILE A 78 3.10 -3.95 -15.18
CA ILE A 78 4.25 -4.77 -14.81
C ILE A 78 5.13 -4.90 -16.05
N ASN A 79 6.38 -4.44 -15.96
CA ASN A 79 7.38 -4.57 -17.01
C ASN A 79 8.73 -4.97 -16.39
N GLY A 80 9.12 -6.24 -16.55
CA GLY A 80 10.34 -6.76 -15.92
C GLY A 80 10.26 -6.65 -14.38
N ASP A 81 11.21 -5.94 -13.76
CA ASP A 81 11.19 -5.64 -12.33
C ASP A 81 10.37 -4.38 -11.98
N TYR A 82 9.90 -3.62 -12.96
CA TYR A 82 9.15 -2.38 -12.74
C TYR A 82 7.66 -2.66 -12.57
N VAL A 83 7.13 -2.30 -11.40
CA VAL A 83 5.70 -2.42 -11.07
C VAL A 83 5.14 -1.03 -10.84
N ARG A 84 4.29 -0.55 -11.74
CA ARG A 84 3.61 0.74 -11.55
C ARG A 84 2.36 0.54 -10.74
N LEU A 85 2.22 1.35 -9.70
CA LEU A 85 1.09 1.35 -8.79
C LEU A 85 0.32 2.68 -8.90
N SER A 86 -1.01 2.62 -8.99
CA SER A 86 -1.85 3.80 -8.75
C SER A 86 -2.48 3.72 -7.36
N PRO A 87 -2.47 4.80 -6.55
CA PRO A 87 -3.21 4.83 -5.30
C PRO A 87 -4.71 4.69 -5.56
N VAL A 88 -5.38 3.90 -4.73
CA VAL A 88 -6.84 3.85 -4.68
C VAL A 88 -7.32 4.97 -3.76
N ARG A 89 -8.27 5.77 -4.23
CA ARG A 89 -8.82 6.93 -3.53
C ARG A 89 -10.34 6.89 -3.60
N LYS A 90 -10.99 7.68 -2.76
CA LYS A 90 -12.44 7.91 -2.82
C LYS A 90 -12.67 9.34 -3.29
N LEU A 91 -13.57 9.56 -4.24
CA LEU A 91 -14.00 10.90 -4.62
C LEU A 91 -14.77 11.55 -3.47
N LEU A 92 -14.60 12.86 -3.30
CA LEU A 92 -15.34 13.63 -2.31
C LEU A 92 -16.77 13.86 -2.78
N GLU A 93 -17.72 13.80 -1.86
CA GLU A 93 -19.09 14.23 -2.14
C GLU A 93 -19.17 15.76 -2.19
N LYS A 94 -20.11 16.28 -2.99
CA LYS A 94 -20.38 17.73 -3.06
C LYS A 94 -20.66 18.22 -1.63
N LYS A 95 -19.88 19.22 -1.16
CA LYS A 95 -19.93 19.87 0.17
C LYS A 95 -19.10 19.22 1.30
N GLN A 96 -18.34 18.16 1.06
CA GLN A 96 -17.37 17.69 2.07
C GLN A 96 -16.08 18.52 2.02
N PRO A 97 -15.45 18.82 3.18
CA PRO A 97 -14.17 19.51 3.21
C PRO A 97 -13.11 18.69 2.46
N LYS A 98 -12.21 19.39 1.75
CA LYS A 98 -11.11 18.76 1.00
C LYS A 98 -10.17 18.03 1.96
N THR A 99 -10.32 16.72 2.10
CA THR A 99 -9.26 15.87 2.65
C THR A 99 -8.52 15.25 1.47
N SER A 100 -7.34 15.78 1.15
CA SER A 100 -6.49 15.28 0.06
C SER A 100 -5.69 14.03 0.45
N ASP A 101 -6.01 13.41 1.59
CA ASP A 101 -5.23 12.30 2.08
C ASP A 101 -5.59 11.02 1.33
N SER A 102 -4.60 10.49 0.63
CA SER A 102 -4.65 9.17 0.00
C SER A 102 -4.63 8.01 1.02
N SER A 103 -4.57 8.31 2.31
CA SER A 103 -4.57 7.34 3.40
C SER A 103 -5.99 7.05 3.90
N PHE A 104 -6.22 5.79 4.24
CA PHE A 104 -7.45 5.34 4.84
C PHE A 104 -7.35 5.28 6.36
N THR A 105 -8.47 5.38 7.05
CA THR A 105 -8.54 4.96 8.45
C THR A 105 -8.28 3.46 8.56
N ARG A 106 -7.88 2.99 9.74
CA ARG A 106 -7.62 1.57 9.99
C ARG A 106 -8.86 0.72 9.71
N GLU A 107 -10.03 1.24 10.05
CA GLU A 107 -11.33 0.60 9.91
C GLU A 107 -11.70 0.45 8.43
N THR A 108 -11.61 1.54 7.66
CA THR A 108 -11.86 1.52 6.22
C THR A 108 -10.87 0.61 5.50
N TYR A 109 -9.59 0.67 5.85
CA TYR A 109 -8.56 -0.22 5.30
C TYR A 109 -8.86 -1.71 5.56
N ARG A 110 -9.28 -2.06 6.78
CA ARG A 110 -9.66 -3.44 7.12
C ARG A 110 -10.89 -3.90 6.35
N SER A 111 -11.90 -3.04 6.23
CA SER A 111 -13.11 -3.34 5.46
C SER A 111 -12.79 -3.57 3.98
N LEU A 112 -11.99 -2.68 3.38
CA LEU A 112 -11.55 -2.82 1.99
C LEU A 112 -10.72 -4.08 1.78
N LYS A 113 -9.85 -4.44 2.72
CA LYS A 113 -9.06 -5.68 2.62
C LYS A 113 -9.92 -6.95 2.44
N LEU A 114 -11.13 -6.97 2.99
CA LEU A 114 -12.06 -8.10 2.91
C LEU A 114 -12.99 -8.02 1.70
N ASN A 115 -13.27 -6.82 1.20
CA ASN A 115 -14.38 -6.57 0.28
C ASN A 115 -13.97 -5.90 -1.05
N ILE A 116 -12.71 -5.50 -1.24
CA ILE A 116 -12.30 -4.71 -2.42
C ILE A 116 -12.58 -5.43 -3.74
N ASN A 117 -12.51 -6.76 -3.78
CA ASN A 117 -12.85 -7.54 -4.98
C ASN A 117 -14.34 -7.53 -5.32
N LYS A 118 -15.20 -7.18 -4.36
CA LYS A 118 -16.64 -7.00 -4.55
C LYS A 118 -17.00 -5.55 -4.90
N LEU A 119 -16.03 -4.64 -4.86
CA LEU A 119 -16.20 -3.22 -5.15
C LEU A 119 -15.68 -2.92 -6.55
N GLU A 120 -16.47 -2.22 -7.35
CA GLU A 120 -15.98 -1.63 -8.58
C GLU A 120 -15.13 -0.41 -8.24
N VAL A 121 -13.83 -0.45 -8.52
CA VAL A 121 -12.93 0.70 -8.41
C VAL A 121 -12.68 1.24 -9.81
N ALA A 122 -13.12 2.45 -10.09
CA ALA A 122 -13.04 3.04 -11.42
C ALA A 122 -11.60 3.42 -11.81
N GLY A 123 -11.15 3.02 -13.00
CA GLY A 123 -9.96 3.61 -13.62
C GLY A 123 -10.36 4.93 -14.26
N ILE A 124 -9.83 6.05 -13.76
CA ILE A 124 -10.14 7.38 -14.28
C ILE A 124 -8.86 7.99 -14.84
N HIS A 125 -8.93 8.52 -16.06
CA HIS A 125 -7.82 9.25 -16.63
C HIS A 125 -7.56 10.56 -15.87
N HIS A 126 -6.27 10.89 -15.70
CA HIS A 126 -5.83 12.08 -14.97
C HIS A 126 -6.54 13.36 -15.45
N GLU A 127 -6.65 13.54 -16.76
CA GLU A 127 -7.30 14.70 -17.40
C GLU A 127 -8.77 14.87 -16.97
N ASP A 128 -9.49 13.76 -16.79
CA ASP A 128 -10.91 13.81 -16.43
C ASP A 128 -11.13 14.20 -14.96
N LEU A 129 -10.18 13.91 -14.07
CA LEU A 129 -10.21 14.36 -12.68
C LEU A 129 -10.03 15.88 -12.54
N HIS A 130 -9.43 16.51 -13.55
CA HIS A 130 -9.04 17.93 -13.56
C HIS A 130 -9.87 18.81 -14.51
N LYS A 131 -10.82 18.24 -15.26
CA LYS A 131 -11.67 18.98 -16.21
C LYS A 131 -12.59 20.02 -15.56
N ILE A 132 -12.97 19.82 -14.30
CA ILE A 132 -13.90 20.72 -13.59
C ILE A 132 -13.19 21.36 -12.41
N LYS A 133 -13.52 22.63 -12.12
CA LYS A 133 -12.92 23.47 -11.06
C LYS A 133 -12.92 22.82 -9.66
N THR A 134 -13.74 21.80 -9.45
CA THR A 134 -13.78 20.97 -8.24
C THR A 134 -12.97 19.68 -8.42
N ASN A 135 -11.64 19.81 -8.43
CA ASN A 135 -10.72 18.67 -8.50
C ASN A 135 -11.09 17.61 -7.44
N PHE A 136 -11.10 16.33 -7.84
CA PHE A 136 -11.34 15.17 -6.96
C PHE A 136 -12.72 15.14 -6.26
N THR A 137 -13.67 15.95 -6.73
CA THR A 137 -15.07 15.92 -6.26
C THR A 137 -15.94 15.21 -7.29
N LEU A 138 -16.84 14.35 -6.80
CA LEU A 138 -17.83 13.67 -7.62
C LEU A 138 -18.73 14.70 -8.32
N ASN A 139 -18.86 14.57 -9.63
CA ASN A 139 -19.63 15.48 -10.47
C ASN A 139 -20.33 14.72 -11.59
N ASP A 140 -21.24 15.42 -12.27
CA ASP A 140 -22.17 14.79 -13.20
C ASP A 140 -21.43 14.24 -14.43
N TYR A 141 -20.37 14.94 -14.88
CA TYR A 141 -19.46 14.47 -15.92
C TYR A 141 -18.78 13.13 -15.57
N LEU A 142 -18.21 13.01 -14.37
CA LEU A 142 -17.58 11.77 -13.92
C LEU A 142 -18.61 10.64 -13.75
N LEU A 143 -19.81 10.95 -13.26
CA LEU A 143 -20.87 9.96 -13.08
C LEU A 143 -21.46 9.45 -14.40
N GLU A 144 -21.47 10.28 -15.43
CA GLU A 144 -21.89 9.92 -16.78
C GLU A 144 -20.82 9.08 -17.48
N LYS A 145 -19.56 9.53 -17.46
CA LYS A 145 -18.45 8.86 -18.14
C LYS A 145 -17.99 7.58 -17.44
N TYR A 146 -18.07 7.53 -16.10
CA TYR A 146 -17.64 6.40 -15.27
C TYR A 146 -18.79 5.92 -14.36
N PRO A 147 -19.79 5.16 -14.90
CA PRO A 147 -20.99 4.79 -14.15
C PRO A 147 -20.73 3.98 -12.88
N SER A 148 -19.61 3.25 -12.79
CA SER A 148 -19.19 2.51 -11.59
C SER A 148 -19.02 3.40 -10.36
N LEU A 149 -18.77 4.69 -10.55
CA LEU A 149 -18.71 5.68 -9.47
C LEU A 149 -20.04 5.85 -8.73
N LYS A 150 -21.18 5.54 -9.36
CA LYS A 150 -22.49 5.51 -8.70
C LYS A 150 -22.58 4.46 -7.59
N LYS A 151 -21.75 3.40 -7.67
CA LYS A 151 -21.77 2.28 -6.71
C LYS A 151 -20.81 2.48 -5.54
N SER A 152 -19.58 2.90 -5.81
CA SER A 152 -18.50 2.85 -4.79
C SER A 152 -17.77 4.18 -4.56
N GLN A 153 -17.81 5.10 -5.53
CA GLN A 153 -17.01 6.34 -5.58
C GLN A 153 -15.49 6.13 -5.48
N TYR A 154 -15.01 4.89 -5.42
CA TYR A 154 -13.59 4.58 -5.38
C TYR A 154 -13.00 4.60 -6.78
N TYR A 155 -11.80 5.14 -6.90
CA TYR A 155 -11.09 5.24 -8.17
C TYR A 155 -9.59 5.04 -8.00
N TYR A 156 -8.92 4.78 -9.11
CA TYR A 156 -7.48 4.89 -9.27
C TYR A 156 -7.19 5.70 -10.55
N GLU A 157 -6.04 6.35 -10.61
CA GLU A 157 -5.61 7.07 -11.81
C GLU A 157 -5.09 6.04 -12.82
N GLU A 158 -5.80 5.93 -13.95
CA GLU A 158 -5.40 5.06 -15.04
C GLU A 158 -4.46 5.82 -15.99
N VAL A 159 -3.31 5.21 -16.25
CA VAL A 159 -2.30 5.77 -17.16
C VAL A 159 -2.84 5.66 -18.59
N SER A 160 -2.82 6.78 -19.31
CA SER A 160 -3.20 6.77 -20.72
C SER A 160 -2.27 5.84 -21.51
N PRO A 161 -2.75 5.13 -22.54
CA PRO A 161 -1.89 4.34 -23.42
C PRO A 161 -0.68 5.14 -23.95
N ASN A 162 -0.85 6.44 -24.13
CA ASN A 162 0.17 7.37 -24.64
C ASN A 162 1.21 7.80 -23.59
N GLU A 163 0.96 7.55 -22.30
CA GLU A 163 1.86 7.87 -21.18
C GLU A 163 2.81 6.71 -20.82
N LYS A 164 2.75 5.59 -21.54
CA LYS A 164 3.79 4.56 -21.56
C LYS A 164 5.08 5.03 -22.27
N ASN A 165 5.34 6.33 -22.26
CA ASN A 165 6.44 6.94 -22.98
C ASN A 165 7.69 6.94 -22.09
N ILE A 166 8.53 5.94 -22.30
CA ILE A 166 9.83 5.74 -21.64
C ILE A 166 10.78 6.94 -21.89
N ASN A 167 10.51 7.77 -22.91
CA ASN A 167 11.38 8.88 -23.32
C ASN A 167 11.45 10.03 -22.30
N ILE A 168 10.60 10.04 -21.26
CA ILE A 168 10.74 10.95 -20.12
C ILE A 168 10.80 10.11 -18.83
N PRO A 169 11.98 9.59 -18.48
CA PRO A 169 12.14 8.67 -17.34
C PRO A 169 11.55 9.20 -16.04
N SER A 170 11.72 10.50 -15.74
CA SER A 170 11.22 11.11 -14.50
C SER A 170 9.69 11.07 -14.36
N LYS A 171 8.94 11.22 -15.46
CA LYS A 171 7.47 11.10 -15.46
C LYS A 171 7.04 9.63 -15.41
N TYR A 172 7.74 8.76 -16.13
CA TYR A 172 7.46 7.33 -16.18
C TYR A 172 7.70 6.65 -14.80
N PHE A 173 8.74 7.05 -14.07
CA PHE A 173 9.13 6.41 -12.81
C PHE A 173 8.37 6.89 -11.56
N LYS A 174 7.33 7.72 -11.73
CA LYS A 174 6.42 8.06 -10.62
C LYS A 174 5.62 6.82 -10.19
N LEU A 175 5.71 6.49 -8.89
CA LEU A 175 5.03 5.32 -8.29
C LEU A 175 5.36 3.98 -8.98
N VAL A 176 6.59 3.85 -9.49
CA VAL A 176 7.14 2.59 -9.98
C VAL A 176 7.97 1.95 -8.87
N TYR A 177 7.75 0.67 -8.60
CA TYR A 177 8.33 -0.08 -7.49
C TYR A 177 9.03 -1.35 -8.00
N SER A 178 10.00 -1.87 -7.24
CA SER A 178 10.66 -3.14 -7.57
C SER A 178 9.79 -4.36 -7.27
N LYS A 179 9.52 -5.16 -8.30
CA LYS A 179 8.79 -6.43 -8.23
C LYS A 179 9.49 -7.42 -7.29
N GLU A 180 10.80 -7.56 -7.44
CA GLU A 180 11.65 -8.41 -6.61
C GLU A 180 11.49 -8.05 -5.13
N LYS A 181 11.59 -6.76 -4.78
CA LYS A 181 11.45 -6.33 -3.37
C LYS A 181 10.03 -6.52 -2.83
N ILE A 182 9.00 -6.42 -3.68
CA ILE A 182 7.62 -6.72 -3.28
C ILE A 182 7.48 -8.20 -2.95
N ILE A 183 7.88 -9.07 -3.88
CA ILE A 183 7.71 -10.52 -3.75
C ILE A 183 8.60 -11.07 -2.64
N GLU A 184 9.88 -10.72 -2.62
CA GLU A 184 10.84 -11.36 -1.73
C GLU A 184 10.92 -10.73 -0.34
N LYS A 185 10.84 -9.40 -0.29
CA LYS A 185 11.10 -8.64 0.94
C LYS A 185 9.84 -8.05 1.54
N ARG A 186 8.68 -8.22 0.87
CA ARG A 186 7.42 -7.64 1.32
C ARG A 186 7.52 -6.12 1.46
N LYS A 187 8.28 -5.47 0.56
CA LYS A 187 8.56 -4.04 0.61
C LYS A 187 8.16 -3.36 -0.69
N LEU A 188 7.43 -2.26 -0.55
CA LEU A 188 7.25 -1.27 -1.60
C LEU A 188 8.44 -0.32 -1.56
N ILE A 189 9.44 -0.55 -2.41
CA ILE A 189 10.57 0.37 -2.57
C ILE A 189 10.43 1.05 -3.92
N PRO A 190 10.16 2.37 -3.97
CA PRO A 190 10.01 3.06 -5.24
C PRO A 190 11.36 3.21 -5.93
N TYR A 191 11.32 3.15 -7.25
CA TYR A 191 12.39 3.67 -8.09
C TYR A 191 12.33 5.19 -8.12
N ARG A 192 13.50 5.82 -8.19
CA ARG A 192 13.68 7.24 -8.49
C ARG A 192 14.67 7.37 -9.63
N ILE A 193 14.49 8.40 -10.45
CA ILE A 193 15.49 8.82 -11.43
C ILE A 193 16.26 9.97 -10.80
N THR A 194 17.58 9.83 -10.76
CA THR A 194 18.52 10.90 -10.40
C THR A 194 19.06 11.56 -11.67
N ASP A 195 19.93 12.55 -11.53
CA ASP A 195 20.53 13.28 -12.65
C ASP A 195 21.32 12.39 -13.62
N SER A 196 21.69 11.16 -13.21
CA SER A 196 22.38 10.17 -14.04
C SER A 196 21.45 9.39 -14.99
N GLU A 197 20.14 9.69 -15.01
CA GLU A 197 19.09 9.01 -15.80
C GLU A 197 18.92 7.51 -15.50
N THR A 198 19.69 6.97 -14.55
CA THR A 198 19.62 5.57 -14.12
C THR A 198 18.60 5.39 -13.00
N PRO A 199 17.62 4.46 -13.11
CA PRO A 199 16.69 4.17 -12.03
C PRO A 199 17.40 3.58 -10.81
N GLU A 200 17.26 4.23 -9.66
CA GLU A 200 17.77 3.77 -8.38
C GLU A 200 16.63 3.47 -7.40
N LEU A 201 16.86 2.54 -6.47
CA LEU A 201 15.90 2.26 -5.41
C LEU A 201 16.01 3.31 -4.29
N ALA A 202 14.93 4.06 -4.09
CA ALA A 202 14.75 4.99 -2.99
C ALA A 202 14.41 4.22 -1.69
N LYS A 203 15.40 3.53 -1.12
CA LYS A 203 15.26 2.68 0.08
C LYS A 203 14.70 3.45 1.28
N GLU A 204 14.97 4.74 1.36
CA GLU A 204 14.46 5.68 2.36
C GLU A 204 12.94 5.84 2.31
N LEU A 205 12.32 5.62 1.15
CA LEU A 205 10.87 5.67 0.96
C LEU A 205 10.20 4.29 1.09
N SER A 206 10.93 3.28 1.56
CA SER A 206 10.44 1.91 1.69
C SER A 206 9.21 1.83 2.60
N GLN A 207 8.16 1.17 2.11
CA GLN A 207 6.96 0.85 2.89
C GLN A 207 6.75 -0.66 2.98
N LYS A 208 5.95 -1.12 3.96
CA LYS A 208 5.65 -2.54 4.11
C LYS A 208 4.42 -2.93 3.28
N ALA A 209 4.60 -3.83 2.32
CA ALA A 209 3.50 -4.46 1.60
C ALA A 209 2.77 -5.42 2.56
N SER A 210 1.64 -5.03 3.11
CA SER A 210 0.93 -5.82 4.11
C SER A 210 0.18 -7.00 3.50
N PHE A 211 -0.34 -6.88 2.28
CA PHE A 211 -1.17 -7.89 1.63
C PHE A 211 -1.30 -7.60 0.13
N ILE A 212 -1.48 -8.63 -0.68
CA ILE A 212 -1.81 -8.53 -2.11
C ILE A 212 -3.05 -9.38 -2.35
N LEU A 213 -3.97 -8.85 -3.15
CA LEU A 213 -5.22 -9.51 -3.51
C LEU A 213 -5.51 -9.31 -4.99
N ASN A 214 -5.96 -10.38 -5.65
CA ASN A 214 -6.34 -10.39 -7.05
C ASN A 214 -7.85 -10.29 -7.23
#